data_AF-A0A0G0AQL4-F1
#
_entry.id   AF-A0A0G0AQL4-F1
#
_cell.length_a   1.000
_cell.length_b   1.000
_cell.length_c   1.000
_cell.angle_alpha   90.00
_cell.angle_beta   90.00
_cell.angle_gamma   90.00
#
_symmetry.space_group_name_H-M   'P 1'
#
loop_
_entity.id
_entity.type
_entity.pdbx_description
1 polymer ?
#
loop_
_entity_poly.entity_id
_entity_poly.type
_entity_poly.pdbx_seq_one_letter_code
_entity_poly.pdbx_strand_id
1 'polypeptide(L)'
;MKPVIAKEVKEEVLAKVKAGEPAASVAQKFGISIKTIYGWLRWNTVKGVSWLDYAKLKRENQQLKEIIGVLSLEVAKSKKKTSR
;
A
#
# COMPACT_ATOMS: atom_id res chain seq x y z
N MET A 1 17.54 -15.50 -23.78
CA MET A 1 17.18 -16.18 -22.51
C MET A 1 17.52 -15.21 -21.38
N LYS A 2 16.58 -14.82 -20.51
CA LYS A 2 16.90 -13.93 -19.38
C LYS A 2 17.60 -14.77 -18.30
N PRO A 3 18.78 -14.38 -17.79
CA PRO A 3 19.45 -15.15 -16.75
C PRO A 3 18.55 -15.15 -15.50
N VAL A 4 18.40 -16.34 -14.90
CA VAL A 4 17.70 -16.50 -13.63
C VAL A 4 18.65 -15.99 -12.56
N ILE A 5 18.31 -14.87 -11.93
CA ILE A 5 19.10 -14.28 -10.85
C ILE A 5 18.69 -14.95 -9.54
N ALA A 6 19.68 -15.41 -8.78
CA ALA A 6 19.46 -16.00 -7.46
C ALA A 6 18.71 -15.02 -6.53
N LYS A 7 17.87 -15.58 -5.65
CA LYS A 7 16.99 -14.77 -4.78
C LYS A 7 17.81 -13.91 -3.82
N GLU A 8 18.89 -14.48 -3.29
CA GLU A 8 19.83 -13.86 -2.36
C GLU A 8 20.49 -12.63 -2.99
N VAL A 9 20.91 -12.75 -4.25
CA VAL A 9 21.49 -11.64 -5.02
C VAL A 9 20.48 -10.52 -5.24
N LYS A 10 19.24 -10.86 -5.56
CA LYS A 10 18.16 -9.88 -5.69
C LYS A 10 17.90 -9.14 -4.37
N GLU A 11 17.87 -9.85 -3.25
CA GLU A 11 17.66 -9.27 -1.92
C GLU A 11 18.80 -8.33 -1.52
N GLU A 12 20.05 -8.75 -1.74
CA GLU A 12 21.22 -7.91 -1.46
C GLU A 12 21.24 -6.64 -2.30
N VAL A 13 20.98 -6.74 -3.61
CA VAL A 13 20.89 -5.60 -4.53
C VAL A 13 19.81 -4.62 -4.07
N LEU A 14 18.63 -5.12 -3.68
CA LEU A 14 17.55 -4.27 -3.19
C LEU A 14 17.88 -3.62 -1.85
N ALA A 15 18.59 -4.30 -0.95
CA ALA A 15 19.02 -3.75 0.33
C ALA A 15 19.99 -2.59 0.13
N LYS A 16 21.00 -2.76 -0.75
CA LYS A 16 22.00 -1.72 -1.08
C LYS A 16 21.36 -0.48 -1.69
N VAL A 17 20.45 -0.66 -2.66
CA VAL A 17 19.75 0.47 -3.27
C VAL A 17 18.83 1.19 -2.27
N LYS A 18 18.16 0.45 -1.38
CA LYS A 18 17.35 1.06 -0.30
C LYS A 18 18.19 1.80 0.75
N ALA A 19 19.43 1.38 0.97
CA ALA A 19 20.39 2.06 1.84
C ALA A 19 20.94 3.37 1.21
N GLY A 20 20.57 3.69 -0.03
CA GLY A 20 20.94 4.93 -0.71
C GLY A 20 22.06 4.77 -1.74
N GLU A 21 22.57 3.56 -1.99
CA GLU A 21 23.54 3.37 -3.08
C GLU A 21 22.88 3.64 -4.45
N PRO A 22 23.57 4.34 -5.38
CA PRO A 22 23.05 4.57 -6.72
C PRO A 22 22.76 3.26 -7.46
N ALA A 23 21.54 3.11 -7.99
CA ALA A 23 21.12 1.91 -8.72
C ALA A 23 22.02 1.58 -9.92
N ALA A 24 22.63 2.59 -10.55
CA ALA A 24 23.59 2.40 -11.64
C ALA A 24 24.90 1.73 -11.17
N SER A 25 25.43 2.16 -10.02
CA SER A 25 26.63 1.57 -9.43
C SER A 25 26.39 0.14 -8.97
N VAL A 26 25.23 -0.12 -8.35
CA VAL A 26 24.84 -1.48 -7.94
C VAL A 26 24.61 -2.37 -9.16
N ALA A 27 23.94 -1.87 -10.20
CA ALA A 27 23.77 -2.59 -11.48
C ALA A 27 25.10 -3.05 -12.07
N GLN A 28 26.10 -2.17 -12.11
CA GLN A 28 27.43 -2.49 -12.62
C GLN A 28 28.14 -3.53 -11.76
N LYS A 29 28.15 -3.35 -10.42
CA LYS A 29 28.81 -4.28 -9.47
C LYS A 29 28.30 -5.72 -9.60
N PHE A 30 27.00 -5.88 -9.83
CA PHE A 30 26.35 -7.20 -9.87
C PHE A 30 26.10 -7.72 -11.30
N GLY A 31 26.48 -6.98 -12.34
CA GLY A 31 26.25 -7.37 -13.73
C GLY A 31 24.76 -7.43 -14.12
N ILE A 32 23.92 -6.62 -13.48
CA ILE A 32 22.47 -6.61 -13.66
C ILE A 32 22.06 -5.34 -14.37
N SER A 33 21.11 -5.42 -15.31
CA SER A 33 20.60 -4.20 -15.96
C SER A 33 19.90 -3.30 -14.94
N ILE A 34 20.15 -1.98 -15.01
CA ILE A 34 19.49 -1.01 -14.11
C ILE A 34 17.95 -1.08 -14.22
N LYS A 35 17.43 -1.39 -15.41
CA LYS A 35 16.00 -1.61 -15.66
C LYS A 35 15.43 -2.77 -14.84
N THR A 36 16.22 -3.83 -14.63
CA THR A 36 15.83 -4.98 -13.79
C THR A 36 15.65 -4.53 -12.33
N ILE A 37 16.58 -3.73 -11.81
CA ILE A 37 16.52 -3.21 -10.44
C ILE A 37 15.26 -2.36 -10.23
N TYR A 38 14.98 -1.42 -11.14
CA TYR A 38 13.76 -0.62 -11.07
C TYR A 38 12.48 -1.47 -11.23
N GLY A 39 12.53 -2.53 -12.04
CA GLY A 39 11.43 -3.49 -12.15
C GLY A 39 11.14 -4.17 -10.81
N TRP A 40 12.18 -4.61 -10.09
CA TRP A 40 12.03 -5.20 -8.77
C TRP A 40 11.55 -4.21 -7.71
N LEU A 41 12.08 -2.98 -7.72
CA LEU A 41 11.62 -1.93 -6.81
C LEU A 41 10.14 -1.64 -7.02
N ARG A 42 9.71 -1.47 -8.28
CA ARG A 42 8.30 -1.25 -8.64
C ARG A 42 7.42 -2.38 -8.10
N TRP A 43 7.78 -3.64 -8.31
CA TRP A 43 6.98 -4.77 -7.83
C TRP A 43 6.98 -4.91 -6.30
N ASN A 44 8.05 -4.48 -5.63
CA ASN A 44 8.13 -4.51 -4.16
C ASN A 44 7.40 -3.32 -3.51
N THR A 45 7.25 -2.19 -4.22
CA THR A 45 6.44 -1.05 -3.79
C THR A 45 4.96 -1.25 -4.07
N VAL A 46 4.60 -2.07 -5.07
CA VAL A 46 3.22 -2.60 -5.21
C VAL A 46 2.98 -3.76 -4.23
N LYS A 47 3.35 -3.60 -2.96
CA LYS A 47 2.47 -4.06 -1.89
C LYS A 47 1.23 -3.16 -1.94
N GLY A 48 0.44 -3.34 -3.00
CA GLY A 48 -0.84 -2.69 -3.17
C GLY A 48 -1.64 -2.95 -1.92
N VAL A 49 -2.37 -1.93 -1.46
CA VAL A 49 -3.34 -2.02 -0.35
C VAL A 49 -3.95 -3.41 -0.38
N SER A 50 -3.69 -4.20 0.67
CA SER A 50 -4.18 -5.58 0.72
C SER A 50 -5.68 -5.52 0.45
N TRP A 51 -6.18 -6.36 -0.46
CA TRP A 51 -7.61 -6.41 -0.72
C TRP A 51 -8.41 -6.64 0.56
N LEU A 52 -7.84 -7.37 1.52
CA LEU A 52 -8.38 -7.58 2.86
C LEU A 52 -8.44 -6.27 3.67
N ASP A 53 -7.38 -5.46 3.65
CA ASP A 53 -7.34 -4.17 4.34
C ASP A 53 -8.36 -3.20 3.74
N TYR A 54 -8.45 -3.17 2.40
CA TYR A 54 -9.46 -2.38 1.70
C TYR A 54 -10.89 -2.82 2.05
N ALA A 55 -11.14 -4.13 2.06
CA ALA A 55 -12.45 -4.68 2.41
C ALA A 55 -12.83 -4.39 3.87
N LYS A 56 -11.87 -4.49 4.80
CA LYS A 56 -12.05 -4.13 6.21
C LYS A 56 -12.41 -2.64 6.34
N LEU A 57 -11.61 -1.76 5.74
CA LEU A 57 -11.83 -0.32 5.76
C LEU A 57 -13.19 0.07 5.17
N LYS A 58 -13.60 -0.58 4.09
CA LYS A 58 -14.92 -0.37 3.46
C LYS A 58 -16.07 -0.72 4.41
N ARG A 59 -15.97 -1.84 5.15
CA ARG A 59 -16.98 -2.23 6.15
C ARG A 59 -17.03 -1.25 7.31
N GLU A 60 -15.86 -0.86 7.84
CA GLU A 60 -15.77 0.11 8.95
C GLU A 60 -16.41 1.45 8.55
N ASN A 61 -16.13 1.95 7.35
CA ASN A 61 -16.74 3.18 6.83
C ASN A 61 -18.28 3.06 6.69
N GLN A 62 -18.78 1.91 6.25
CA GLN A 62 -20.21 1.68 6.13
C GLN A 62 -20.91 1.69 7.51
N GLN A 63 -20.32 1.01 8.50
CA GLN A 63 -20.83 1.01 9.88
C GLN A 63 -20.85 2.42 10.48
N LEU A 64 -19.80 3.21 10.25
CA LEU A 64 -19.75 4.60 10.70
C LEU A 64 -20.88 5.45 10.11
N LYS A 65 -21.16 5.29 8.81
CA LYS A 65 -22.26 6.02 8.14
C LYS A 65 -23.63 5.64 8.71
N GLU A 66 -23.84 4.36 9.04
CA GLU A 66 -25.08 3.88 9.65
C GLU A 66 -25.29 4.49 11.04
N ILE A 67 -24.25 4.47 11.89
CA ILE A 67 -24.30 5.09 13.22
C ILE A 67 -24.61 6.59 13.12
N ILE A 68 -23.93 7.31 12.23
CA ILE A 68 -24.17 8.73 12.00
C ILE A 68 -25.62 8.97 11.54
N GLY A 69 -26.15 8.12 10.66
CA GLY A 69 -27.54 8.20 10.22
C GLY A 69 -28.54 8.06 11.35
N VAL A 70 -28.37 7.05 12.21
CA VAL A 70 -29.24 6.82 13.38
C VAL A 70 -29.19 8.02 14.33
N LEU A 71 -27.99 8.47 14.71
CA LEU A 71 -27.82 9.63 15.59
C LEU A 71 -28.45 10.90 15.01
N SER A 72 -28.29 11.13 13.70
CA SER A 72 -28.87 12.30 13.02
C SER A 72 -30.41 12.28 13.09
N LEU A 73 -31.03 11.10 12.95
CA LEU A 73 -32.47 10.95 13.07
C LEU A 73 -32.96 11.17 14.51
N GLU A 74 -32.23 10.69 15.51
CA GLU A 74 -32.55 10.91 16.93
C GLU A 74 -32.47 12.39 17.31
N VAL A 75 -31.44 13.09 16.84
CA VAL A 75 -31.29 14.55 17.02
C VAL A 75 -32.46 15.28 16.36
N ALA A 76 -32.83 14.91 15.13
CA ALA A 76 -33.96 15.54 14.43
C ALA A 76 -35.30 15.33 15.17
N LYS A 77 -35.56 14.10 15.65
CA LYS A 77 -36.77 13.77 16.44
C LYS A 77 -36.82 14.55 17.75
N SER A 78 -35.70 14.64 18.46
CA SER A 78 -35.60 15.38 19.73
C SER A 78 -35.90 16.86 19.54
N LYS A 79 -35.32 17.51 18.52
CA LYS A 79 -35.62 18.92 18.18
C LYS A 79 -37.10 19.16 17.85
N LYS A 80 -37.73 18.25 17.10
CA LYS A 80 -39.16 18.35 16.75
C LYS A 80 -40.10 18.18 17.95
N LYS A 81 -39.68 17.41 18.98
CA LYS A 81 -40.44 17.20 20.21
C LYS A 81 -40.35 18.40 21.16
N THR A 82 -39.23 19.11 21.19
CA THR A 82 -39.03 20.33 22.00
C THR A 82 -39.69 21.58 21.39
N SER A 83 -39.95 21.59 20.08
CA SER A 83 -40.59 22.71 19.36
C SER A 83 -42.13 22.65 19.32
N ARG A 84 -42.76 21.67 19.99
CA ARG A 84 -44.22 21.55 20.15
C ARG A 84 -44.58 21.76 21.61
#